data_AF-A0A524QN59-F1
#
_entry.id   AF-A0A524QN59-F1
#
_cell.length_a   1.000
_cell.length_b   1.000
_cell.length_c   1.000
_cell.angle_alpha   90.00
_cell.angle_beta   90.00
_cell.angle_gamma   90.00
#
_symmetry.space_group_name_H-M   'P 1'
#
loop_
_entity.id
_entity.type
_entity.pdbx_description
1 polymer ?
#
loop_
_entity_poly.entity_id
_entity_poly.type
_entity_poly.pdbx_seq_one_letter_code
_entity_poly.pdbx_strand_id
1 'polypeptide(L)'
;MATRQPAWAFAGIVIRAASATNTQASIAGCPVPLIALPAIQLPLLTHPSEQLVNANRPCILCRPGNSKPNIALGGSIVTTHILIHGEKDTVGVAVVENIEAGMALNGWVMETDETIAMKAEDPIPLGHKVALQDIAKGDTVYKYGHDIGRAVQSIAKGHHVHVHNTKTKRW
;
A
#
# COMPACT_ATOMS: atom_id res chain seq x y z
N MET A 1 10.67 57.42 1.59
CA MET A 1 10.23 56.42 2.58
C MET A 1 10.21 55.06 1.91
N ALA A 2 11.24 54.25 2.12
CA ALA A 2 11.34 52.89 1.62
C ALA A 2 11.90 52.03 2.75
N THR A 3 11.03 51.26 3.40
CA THR A 3 11.37 50.34 4.49
C THR A 3 11.79 49.00 3.90
N ARG A 4 13.09 48.67 4.05
CA ARG A 4 13.65 47.34 3.80
C ARG A 4 13.70 46.56 5.12
N GLN A 5 13.24 45.31 5.09
CA GLN A 5 13.62 44.22 6.01
C GLN A 5 14.38 43.14 5.19
N PRO A 6 14.88 42.04 5.77
CA PRO A 6 15.96 41.96 6.76
C PRO A 6 17.09 41.03 6.28
N ALA A 7 18.30 41.17 6.81
CA ALA A 7 19.44 40.29 6.50
C ALA A 7 20.22 39.94 7.77
N TRP A 8 20.03 38.73 8.28
CA TRP A 8 20.93 37.99 9.19
C TRP A 8 20.86 36.52 8.70
N ALA A 9 21.78 36.01 7.87
CA ALA A 9 23.19 35.65 8.09
C ALA A 9 23.38 34.44 9.02
N PHE A 10 24.35 33.59 8.63
CA PHE A 10 24.88 32.38 9.27
C PHE A 10 24.10 31.08 9.01
N ALA A 11 24.70 29.95 8.61
CA ALA A 11 26.09 29.62 8.31
C ALA A 11 26.10 28.37 7.41
N GLY A 12 27.02 28.32 6.45
CA GLY A 12 27.29 27.13 5.67
C GLY A 12 28.23 26.17 6.41
N ILE A 13 28.03 24.87 6.23
CA ILE A 13 29.06 23.86 6.43
C ILE A 13 29.07 22.93 5.22
N VAL A 14 30.29 22.69 4.78
CA VAL A 14 30.76 22.13 3.51
C VAL A 14 30.74 20.61 3.52
N ILE A 15 30.46 20.06 2.34
CA ILE A 15 30.53 18.66 1.90
C ILE A 15 31.91 18.06 2.17
N ARG A 16 31.96 16.80 2.65
CA ARG A 16 33.11 15.92 2.38
C ARG A 16 32.67 14.47 2.17
N ALA A 17 32.86 14.00 0.94
CA ALA A 17 32.85 12.59 0.58
C ALA A 17 34.17 11.93 1.03
N ALA A 18 34.13 10.67 1.43
CA ALA A 18 35.32 9.82 1.52
C ALA A 18 34.98 8.37 1.16
N SER A 19 35.74 7.90 0.18
CA SER A 19 35.74 6.61 -0.50
C SER A 19 36.20 5.45 0.39
N ALA A 20 35.76 4.26 0.00
CA ALA A 20 36.19 2.94 0.47
C ALA A 20 37.71 2.74 0.47
N THR A 21 38.19 1.98 1.46
CA THR A 21 39.31 1.04 1.29
C THR A 21 39.13 -0.21 2.17
N ASN A 22 39.38 -1.32 1.49
CA ASN A 22 39.53 -2.70 1.91
C ASN A 22 40.55 -2.86 3.06
N THR A 23 40.29 -3.75 4.02
CA THR A 23 41.34 -4.32 4.90
C THR A 23 40.99 -5.77 5.22
N GLN A 24 41.79 -6.68 4.65
CA GLN A 24 41.97 -8.07 5.07
C GLN A 24 42.93 -8.14 6.26
N ALA A 25 42.73 -9.16 7.13
CA ALA A 25 43.69 -9.89 7.98
C ALA A 25 43.02 -10.26 9.32
N SER A 26 43.24 -11.39 9.99
CA SER A 26 43.88 -12.67 9.71
C SER A 26 43.59 -13.60 10.91
N ILE A 27 43.50 -14.90 10.62
CA ILE A 27 43.66 -16.13 11.42
C ILE A 27 43.83 -16.12 12.96
N ALA A 28 43.04 -16.97 13.64
CA ALA A 28 43.39 -17.91 14.72
C ALA A 28 42.07 -18.63 15.12
N GLY A 29 41.88 -19.95 15.12
CA GLY A 29 42.80 -21.04 15.44
C GLY A 29 42.46 -21.61 16.82
N CYS A 30 41.35 -22.35 16.97
CA CYS A 30 41.07 -23.19 18.16
C CYS A 30 40.36 -24.50 17.75
N PRO A 31 40.89 -25.68 18.11
CA PRO A 31 40.43 -27.00 17.65
C PRO A 31 39.47 -27.74 18.64
N VAL A 32 38.55 -28.53 18.07
CA VAL A 32 37.76 -29.76 18.48
C VAL A 32 37.72 -30.25 19.95
N PRO A 33 36.68 -30.99 20.44
CA PRO A 33 36.04 -32.20 19.82
C PRO A 33 34.49 -32.18 19.83
N LEU A 34 33.79 -32.63 18.79
CA LEU A 34 33.48 -34.02 18.39
C LEU A 34 32.96 -34.92 19.52
N ILE A 35 31.65 -34.84 19.81
CA ILE A 35 30.90 -35.88 20.51
C ILE A 35 29.80 -36.37 19.58
N ALA A 36 29.94 -37.63 19.19
CA ALA A 36 28.96 -38.41 18.47
C ALA A 36 27.92 -38.97 19.44
N LEU A 37 26.63 -38.86 19.09
CA LEU A 37 25.57 -39.69 19.64
C LEU A 37 24.55 -40.05 18.53
N PRO A 38 23.89 -41.21 18.65
CA PRO A 38 23.59 -42.06 17.51
C PRO A 38 22.20 -41.88 16.89
N ALA A 39 22.12 -42.42 15.67
CA ALA A 39 20.95 -42.62 14.85
C ALA A 39 19.74 -43.15 15.62
N ILE A 40 18.64 -42.42 15.54
CA ILE A 40 17.29 -42.97 15.71
C ILE A 40 16.60 -42.83 14.35
N GLN A 41 16.35 -43.99 13.78
CA GLN A 41 15.70 -44.23 12.50
C GLN A 41 14.29 -44.73 12.83
N LEU A 42 13.24 -44.16 12.20
CA LEU A 42 12.01 -44.85 11.76
C LEU A 42 11.08 -43.84 11.03
N PRO A 43 10.13 -44.27 10.17
CA PRO A 43 10.18 -43.94 8.75
C PRO A 43 8.90 -43.31 8.19
N LEU A 44 9.03 -42.87 6.94
CA LEU A 44 8.02 -42.75 5.87
C LEU A 44 6.55 -42.52 6.24
N LEU A 45 6.04 -41.36 5.79
CA LEU A 45 4.75 -41.29 5.09
C LEU A 45 4.88 -40.28 3.93
N THR A 46 5.11 -40.84 2.75
CA THR A 46 4.43 -40.57 1.46
C THR A 46 4.04 -39.11 1.21
N HIS A 47 4.87 -38.39 0.45
CA HIS A 47 4.69 -38.10 -0.98
C HIS A 47 3.71 -36.96 -1.31
N PRO A 48 4.14 -36.00 -2.16
CA PRO A 48 3.36 -34.85 -2.56
C PRO A 48 2.35 -35.28 -3.64
N SER A 49 1.06 -35.09 -3.41
CA SER A 49 0.07 -35.18 -4.48
C SER A 49 -0.14 -33.79 -5.08
N GLU A 50 0.79 -33.46 -5.96
CA GLU A 50 0.53 -32.69 -7.17
C GLU A 50 -0.73 -33.31 -7.85
N GLN A 51 -1.87 -32.63 -7.72
CA GLN A 51 -3.06 -32.94 -8.52
C GLN A 51 -3.34 -31.73 -9.39
N LEU A 52 -2.60 -31.76 -10.49
CA LEU A 52 -2.91 -31.25 -11.82
C LEU A 52 -4.36 -30.79 -12.00
N VAL A 53 -4.46 -29.50 -12.30
CA VAL A 53 -5.59 -28.83 -12.93
C VAL A 53 -5.99 -29.61 -14.18
N ASN A 54 -7.15 -30.27 -14.16
CA ASN A 54 -7.75 -30.86 -15.34
C ASN A 54 -8.29 -29.74 -16.25
N ALA A 55 -7.46 -29.29 -17.17
CA ALA A 55 -7.79 -28.34 -18.24
C ALA A 55 -8.63 -29.02 -19.33
N ASN A 56 -9.85 -29.50 -19.01
CA ASN A 56 -10.85 -29.81 -20.05
C ASN A 56 -12.30 -29.95 -19.53
N ARG A 57 -12.74 -29.03 -18.66
CA ARG A 57 -14.17 -28.79 -18.49
C ARG A 57 -14.53 -27.49 -19.22
N PRO A 58 -15.33 -27.53 -20.30
CA PRO A 58 -15.88 -26.32 -20.88
C PRO A 58 -16.96 -25.80 -19.92
N CYS A 59 -16.54 -25.07 -18.90
CA CYS A 59 -17.43 -24.31 -18.05
C CYS A 59 -18.11 -23.25 -18.92
N ILE A 60 -19.44 -23.23 -18.91
CA ILE A 60 -20.32 -22.36 -19.70
C ILE A 60 -20.26 -20.87 -19.26
N LEU A 61 -19.14 -20.46 -18.64
CA LEU A 61 -18.87 -19.14 -18.09
C LEU A 61 -17.81 -18.36 -18.87
N CYS A 62 -17.43 -18.81 -20.07
CA CYS A 62 -16.73 -17.95 -21.04
C CYS A 62 -17.71 -16.94 -21.67
N ARG A 63 -18.29 -16.05 -20.86
CA ARG A 63 -18.50 -14.68 -21.31
C ARG A 63 -17.24 -13.92 -20.91
N PRO A 64 -16.44 -13.36 -21.84
CA PRO A 64 -15.55 -12.26 -21.51
C PRO A 64 -16.45 -11.04 -21.21
N GLY A 65 -17.05 -11.06 -20.03
CA GLY A 65 -17.71 -9.89 -19.47
C GLY A 65 -16.61 -8.91 -19.11
N ASN A 66 -16.69 -7.72 -19.70
CA ASN A 66 -15.84 -6.57 -19.47
C ASN A 66 -15.73 -6.25 -17.97
N SER A 67 -14.79 -6.89 -17.26
CA SER A 67 -14.56 -6.73 -15.83
C SER A 67 -13.21 -6.06 -15.63
N LYS A 68 -13.17 -4.73 -15.60
CA LYS A 68 -11.95 -3.99 -15.24
C LYS A 68 -11.91 -3.76 -13.73
N PRO A 69 -11.04 -4.49 -13.00
CA PRO A 69 -10.32 -3.93 -11.86
C PRO A 69 -8.82 -3.78 -12.17
N ASN A 70 -8.34 -4.21 -13.35
CA ASN A 70 -6.96 -4.01 -13.77
C ASN A 70 -6.93 -3.29 -15.13
N ILE A 71 -6.25 -2.15 -15.19
CA ILE A 71 -6.13 -1.34 -16.40
C ILE A 71 -4.89 -1.82 -17.15
N ALA A 72 -5.09 -2.44 -18.32
CA ALA A 72 -4.01 -2.81 -19.22
C ALA A 72 -3.56 -1.59 -20.04
N LEU A 73 -2.73 -0.73 -19.45
CA LEU A 73 -1.99 0.29 -20.20
C LEU A 73 -0.67 -0.33 -20.67
N GLY A 74 -0.57 -0.64 -21.98
CA GLY A 74 0.72 -0.94 -22.63
C GLY A 74 1.52 -2.10 -22.05
N GLY A 75 0.90 -3.26 -21.83
CA GLY A 75 1.61 -4.51 -21.51
C GLY A 75 1.96 -4.72 -20.03
N SER A 76 1.66 -3.76 -19.16
CA SER A 76 1.74 -3.94 -17.70
C SER A 76 0.33 -3.93 -17.11
N ILE A 77 -0.03 -4.98 -16.37
CA ILE A 77 -1.32 -5.07 -15.69
C ILE A 77 -1.24 -4.20 -14.44
N VAL A 78 -1.79 -2.98 -14.50
CA VAL A 78 -1.87 -2.11 -13.32
C VAL A 78 -3.06 -2.58 -12.50
N THR A 79 -2.78 -3.10 -11.29
CA THR A 79 -3.83 -3.55 -10.37
C THR A 79 -4.45 -2.34 -9.68
N THR A 80 -5.77 -2.15 -9.83
CA THR A 80 -6.50 -1.10 -9.13
C THR A 80 -6.81 -1.58 -7.71
N HIS A 81 -6.31 -0.84 -6.73
CA HIS A 81 -6.50 -1.11 -5.31
C HIS A 81 -7.67 -0.33 -4.72
N ILE A 82 -7.90 0.89 -5.22
CA ILE A 82 -8.95 1.80 -4.74
C ILE A 82 -9.84 2.24 -5.90
N LEU A 83 -11.15 2.26 -5.66
CA LEU A 83 -12.15 2.78 -6.60
C LEU A 83 -12.65 4.16 -6.14
N ILE A 84 -12.67 5.12 -7.06
CA ILE A 84 -13.06 6.51 -6.81
C ILE A 84 -14.15 6.87 -7.82
N HIS A 85 -15.27 7.43 -7.36
CA HIS A 85 -16.39 7.72 -8.26
C HIS A 85 -16.19 8.98 -9.07
N GLY A 86 -15.74 10.07 -8.44
CA GLY A 86 -15.48 11.34 -9.11
C GLY A 86 -14.42 12.16 -8.41
N GLU A 87 -13.97 13.23 -9.05
CA GLU A 87 -12.88 14.08 -8.55
C GLU A 87 -13.24 14.83 -7.26
N LYS A 88 -14.53 15.06 -7.04
CA LYS A 88 -15.04 15.74 -5.85
C LYS A 88 -15.09 14.84 -4.62
N ASP A 89 -14.85 13.54 -4.79
CA ASP A 89 -14.86 12.60 -3.68
C ASP A 89 -13.57 12.72 -2.89
N THR A 90 -13.71 12.88 -1.58
CA THR A 90 -12.57 12.91 -0.65
C THR A 90 -12.12 11.51 -0.22
N VAL A 91 -12.94 10.49 -0.50
CA VAL A 91 -12.72 9.11 -0.07
C VAL A 91 -12.91 8.13 -1.22
N GLY A 92 -12.03 7.13 -1.30
CA GLY A 92 -12.15 5.99 -2.21
C GLY A 92 -12.53 4.71 -1.45
N VAL A 93 -12.94 3.67 -2.18
CA VAL A 93 -13.27 2.35 -1.61
C VAL A 93 -12.20 1.34 -2.01
N ALA A 94 -11.63 0.62 -1.05
CA ALA A 94 -10.67 -0.44 -1.32
C ALA A 94 -11.37 -1.65 -1.97
N VAL A 95 -10.82 -2.15 -3.07
CA VAL A 95 -11.35 -3.30 -3.84
C VAL A 95 -10.42 -4.52 -3.83
N VAL A 96 -9.28 -4.41 -3.13
CA VAL A 96 -8.28 -5.47 -2.99
C VAL A 96 -8.15 -5.84 -1.50
N GLU A 97 -7.84 -7.11 -1.24
CA GLU A 97 -7.56 -7.64 0.10
C GLU A 97 -6.08 -7.44 0.48
N ASN A 98 -5.76 -7.49 1.78
CA ASN A 98 -4.39 -7.40 2.31
C ASN A 98 -3.63 -6.10 1.98
N ILE A 99 -4.30 -4.94 2.08
CA ILE A 99 -3.59 -3.66 2.07
C ILE A 99 -2.91 -3.46 3.43
N GLU A 100 -1.58 -3.46 3.43
CA GLU A 100 -0.76 -3.17 4.61
C GLU A 100 -0.33 -1.70 4.65
N ALA A 101 0.01 -1.23 5.84
CA ALA A 101 0.64 0.08 6.02
C ALA A 101 1.96 0.13 5.24
N GLY A 102 2.17 1.17 4.46
CA GLY A 102 3.35 1.36 3.63
C GLY A 102 3.17 0.99 2.15
N MET A 103 2.11 0.27 1.80
CA MET A 103 1.91 -0.26 0.45
C MET A 103 1.57 0.83 -0.57
N ALA A 104 2.11 0.72 -1.79
CA ALA A 104 1.70 1.57 -2.91
C ALA A 104 0.35 1.11 -3.45
N LEU A 105 -0.63 2.03 -3.49
CA LEU A 105 -1.99 1.81 -3.96
C LEU A 105 -2.23 2.58 -5.25
N ASN A 106 -2.87 1.92 -6.20
CA ASN A 106 -3.39 2.55 -7.40
C ASN A 106 -4.90 2.77 -7.24
N GLY A 107 -5.35 4.02 -7.33
CA GLY A 107 -6.76 4.39 -7.37
C GLY A 107 -7.21 4.63 -8.80
N TRP A 108 -8.37 4.11 -9.20
CA TRP A 108 -8.99 4.43 -10.49
C TRP A 108 -10.18 5.37 -10.29
N VAL A 109 -10.19 6.48 -11.02
CA VAL A 109 -11.26 7.48 -11.03
C VAL A 109 -12.22 7.15 -12.17
N MET A 110 -13.45 6.76 -11.82
CA MET A 110 -14.45 6.30 -12.79
C MET A 110 -14.96 7.40 -13.71
N GLU A 111 -15.05 8.64 -13.22
CA GLU A 111 -15.54 9.79 -13.99
C GLU A 111 -14.58 10.21 -15.10
N THR A 112 -13.28 10.19 -14.85
CA THR A 112 -12.24 10.67 -15.79
C THR A 112 -11.42 9.56 -16.43
N ASP A 113 -11.64 8.29 -16.05
CA ASP A 113 -10.84 7.12 -16.44
C ASP A 113 -9.35 7.23 -16.06
N GLU A 114 -9.01 8.09 -15.09
CA GLU A 114 -7.64 8.34 -14.66
C GLU A 114 -7.19 7.39 -13.55
N THR A 115 -5.88 7.13 -13.50
CA THR A 115 -5.26 6.34 -12.42
C THR A 115 -4.39 7.25 -11.55
N ILE A 116 -4.66 7.25 -10.24
CA ILE A 116 -3.87 7.95 -9.25
C ILE A 116 -3.01 6.96 -8.45
N ALA A 117 -1.77 7.34 -8.15
CA ALA A 117 -0.92 6.58 -7.25
C ALA A 117 -0.89 7.25 -5.88
N MET A 118 -0.99 6.44 -4.82
CA MET A 118 -0.88 6.90 -3.44
C MET A 118 -0.29 5.79 -2.56
N LYS A 119 -0.02 6.10 -1.29
CA LYS A 119 0.51 5.15 -0.32
C LYS A 119 -0.53 4.92 0.77
N ALA A 120 -0.67 3.67 1.21
CA ALA A 120 -1.42 3.33 2.41
C ALA A 120 -0.59 3.69 3.64
N GLU A 121 -1.17 4.43 4.58
CA GLU A 121 -0.50 4.69 5.88
C GLU A 121 -0.99 3.71 6.96
N ASP A 122 -2.19 3.15 6.78
CA ASP A 122 -2.79 2.16 7.68
C ASP A 122 -3.16 0.87 6.92
N PRO A 123 -3.29 -0.27 7.63
CA PRO A 123 -3.91 -1.45 7.06
C PRO A 123 -5.40 -1.20 6.75
N ILE A 124 -5.82 -1.48 5.52
CA ILE A 124 -7.19 -1.21 5.05
C ILE A 124 -7.85 -2.52 4.62
N PRO A 125 -8.98 -2.93 5.25
CA PRO A 125 -9.72 -4.09 4.81
C PRO A 125 -10.48 -3.83 3.51
N LEU A 126 -10.79 -4.90 2.78
CA LEU A 126 -11.61 -4.86 1.57
C LEU A 126 -12.96 -4.16 1.82
N GLY A 127 -13.36 -3.27 0.92
CA GLY A 127 -14.64 -2.54 0.98
C GLY A 127 -14.65 -1.35 1.95
N HIS A 128 -13.56 -1.10 2.68
CA HIS A 128 -13.45 0.07 3.54
C HIS A 128 -13.05 1.33 2.76
N LYS A 129 -13.23 2.49 3.41
CA LYS A 129 -12.96 3.79 2.82
C LYS A 129 -11.52 4.23 3.12
N VAL A 130 -10.87 4.85 2.14
CA VAL A 130 -9.52 5.40 2.21
C VAL A 130 -9.57 6.89 1.92
N ALA A 131 -8.84 7.70 2.68
CA ALA A 131 -8.75 9.13 2.43
C ALA A 131 -7.87 9.41 1.19
N LEU A 132 -8.41 10.13 0.20
CA LEU A 132 -7.69 10.47 -1.04
C LEU A 132 -6.82 11.72 -0.90
N GLN A 133 -7.11 12.53 0.13
CA GLN A 133 -6.44 13.77 0.48
C GLN A 133 -6.42 13.92 2.01
N ASP A 134 -5.68 14.91 2.50
CA ASP A 134 -5.73 15.28 3.92
C ASP A 134 -7.08 15.93 4.25
N ILE A 135 -7.71 15.47 5.33
CA ILE A 135 -9.02 15.92 5.83
C ILE A 135 -8.79 16.44 7.24
N ALA A 136 -9.01 17.74 7.47
CA ALA A 136 -8.85 18.30 8.80
C ALA A 136 -10.02 17.91 9.72
N LYS A 137 -9.80 18.00 11.02
CA LYS A 137 -10.87 17.80 12.01
C LYS A 137 -11.99 18.80 11.78
N GLY A 138 -13.21 18.30 11.61
CA GLY A 138 -14.41 19.11 11.35
C GLY A 138 -14.77 19.25 9.88
N ASP A 139 -13.87 18.85 8.96
CA ASP A 139 -14.12 18.94 7.53
C ASP A 139 -15.21 17.96 7.08
N THR A 140 -15.87 18.32 5.97
CA THR A 140 -16.92 17.51 5.38
C THR A 140 -16.30 16.42 4.52
N VAL A 141 -16.75 15.18 4.73
CA VAL A 141 -16.34 14.03 3.92
C VAL A 141 -17.35 13.86 2.79
N TYR A 142 -16.85 13.90 1.56
CA TYR A 142 -17.63 13.74 0.33
C TYR A 142 -17.44 12.35 -0.26
N LYS A 143 -18.57 11.73 -0.65
CA LYS A 143 -18.62 10.49 -1.41
C LYS A 143 -19.79 10.55 -2.40
N TYR A 144 -19.58 10.16 -3.65
CA TYR A 144 -20.56 10.29 -4.72
C TYR A 144 -21.08 11.73 -4.89
N GLY A 145 -20.22 12.73 -4.64
CA GLY A 145 -20.62 14.15 -4.65
C GLY A 145 -21.59 14.56 -3.53
N HIS A 146 -21.88 13.70 -2.57
CA HIS A 146 -22.77 13.98 -1.43
C HIS A 146 -21.98 14.05 -0.13
N ASP A 147 -22.44 14.88 0.81
CA ASP A 147 -21.85 14.97 2.13
C ASP A 147 -22.30 13.79 3.00
N ILE A 148 -21.37 12.87 3.28
CA ILE A 148 -21.69 11.68 4.09
C ILE A 148 -21.47 11.92 5.59
N GLY A 149 -20.76 12.97 5.97
CA GLY A 149 -20.44 13.24 7.36
C GLY A 149 -19.36 14.29 7.57
N ARG A 150 -18.86 14.36 8.81
CA ARG A 150 -17.72 15.17 9.19
C ARG A 150 -16.63 14.35 9.88
N ALA A 151 -15.38 14.72 9.61
CA ALA A 151 -14.24 14.12 10.29
C ALA A 151 -14.22 14.57 11.76
N VAL A 152 -14.08 13.63 12.70
CA VAL A 152 -13.96 13.95 14.14
C VAL A 152 -12.51 14.13 14.58
N GLN A 153 -11.57 13.69 13.75
CA GLN A 153 -10.13 13.81 13.91
C GLN A 153 -9.53 14.16 12.54
N SER A 154 -8.31 14.70 12.52
CA SER A 154 -7.57 14.92 11.27
C SER A 154 -7.15 13.57 10.69
N ILE A 155 -7.43 13.35 9.41
CA ILE A 155 -7.14 12.12 8.67
C ILE A 155 -6.22 12.51 7.51
N ALA A 156 -4.99 12.01 7.50
CA ALA A 156 -4.10 12.27 6.36
C ALA A 156 -4.45 11.39 5.16
N LYS A 157 -3.95 11.75 3.98
CA LYS A 157 -4.07 10.97 2.76
C LYS A 157 -3.53 9.54 2.98
N GLY A 158 -4.28 8.55 2.51
CA GLY A 158 -3.89 7.13 2.62
C GLY A 158 -4.30 6.45 3.93
N HIS A 159 -4.90 7.17 4.87
CA HIS A 159 -5.42 6.59 6.10
C HIS A 159 -6.81 5.96 5.95
N HIS A 160 -7.12 5.06 6.87
CA HIS A 160 -8.41 4.37 6.95
C HIS A 160 -9.53 5.28 7.46
N VAL A 161 -10.58 5.44 6.65
CA VAL A 161 -11.76 6.25 7.02
C VAL A 161 -12.87 5.34 7.53
N HIS A 162 -13.13 5.40 8.83
CA HIS A 162 -14.15 4.59 9.48
C HIS A 162 -14.89 5.36 10.58
N VAL A 163 -15.85 4.70 11.25
CA VAL A 163 -16.78 5.32 12.21
C VAL A 163 -16.08 5.96 13.43
N HIS A 164 -14.84 5.57 13.71
CA HIS A 164 -14.05 6.16 14.79
C HIS A 164 -13.48 7.55 14.43
N ASN A 165 -13.23 7.79 13.13
CA ASN A 165 -12.66 9.05 12.61
C ASN A 165 -13.67 9.91 11.86
N THR A 166 -14.86 9.39 11.55
CA THR A 166 -15.92 10.12 10.86
C THR A 166 -17.27 9.89 11.52
N LYS A 167 -18.04 10.97 11.72
CA LYS A 167 -19.44 10.90 12.14
C LYS A 167 -20.35 11.34 11.01
N THR A 168 -21.40 10.57 10.75
CA THR A 168 -22.45 10.97 9.82
C THR A 168 -23.20 12.17 10.41
N LYS A 169 -23.61 13.11 9.55
CA LYS A 169 -24.55 14.15 9.97
C LYS A 169 -25.91 13.47 10.12
N ARG A 170 -26.36 13.22 11.35
CA ARG A 170 -27.73 12.73 11.59
C ARG A 170 -28.70 13.84 11.24
N TRP A 171 -29.70 13.48 10.44
CA TRP A 171 -30.91 14.25 10.17
C TRP A 171 -31.88 14.11 11.34
#